data_AF-A0A7D7ZI08-F1
#
_entry.id   AF-A0A7D7ZI08-F1
#
_cell.length_a   1.000
_cell.length_b   1.000
_cell.length_c   1.000
_cell.angle_alpha   90.00
_cell.angle_beta   90.00
_cell.angle_gamma   90.00
#
_symmetry.space_group_name_H-M   'P 1'
#
loop_
_entity.id
_entity.type
_entity.pdbx_description
1 polymer ?
#
loop_
_entity_poly.entity_id
_entity_poly.type
_entity_poly.pdbx_seq_one_letter_code
_entity_poly.pdbx_strand_id
1 'polypeptide(L)'
;MILVNFTDFEQVFSMGDDSDTLMMLVWILPIILFVFYGQRIQLWVTSSELKKGIKKLDSFRDKSRTELINYVRHNLNAKDDPVNKIDKFLDYFTIMPVDMDPHGIVEKVRHTVRSREDYTRAHMLSLSPEMSELELTKVQTLLELASSLQMIHKIVNHMFLTAKKQNNYPLILPLQMVFPFIMEQAVAMKDAIPAFKAGQPVGDGIGPMVVGKMMLNVQKETVAFQTSFAKSDFEGRTLLLLKAEGPGSTVGRPADALEHVVSDNKLDAVIMVDAALKMEGEYSASVAQGFGAAIGGIGTERFQIEAIAANANIPIFSIVVKQSVKEAITLMTKEIADTADNVRLQVHDMILENTEPGQSVAIIGVGNTSGVPQ
;
A
#
# COMPACT_ATOMS: atom_id res chain seq x y z
N MET A 1 -53.19 -11.81 -11.73
CA MET A 1 -53.16 -12.38 -13.09
C MET A 1 -53.57 -11.27 -14.04
N ILE A 2 -52.60 -10.45 -14.47
CA ILE A 2 -52.85 -9.33 -15.39
C ILE A 2 -52.56 -9.88 -16.78
N LEU A 3 -53.63 -10.12 -17.55
CA LEU A 3 -53.56 -10.51 -18.95
C LEU A 3 -53.04 -9.30 -19.74
N VAL A 4 -51.79 -9.39 -20.19
CA VAL A 4 -51.24 -8.48 -21.19
C VAL A 4 -51.99 -8.76 -22.48
N ASN A 5 -52.78 -7.78 -22.95
CA ASN A 5 -53.56 -7.88 -24.16
C ASN A 5 -52.62 -7.83 -25.37
N PHE A 6 -52.55 -8.90 -26.14
CA PHE A 6 -51.68 -9.04 -27.33
C PHE A 6 -52.12 -8.19 -28.53
N THR A 7 -53.17 -7.37 -28.38
CA THR A 7 -53.76 -6.56 -29.44
C THR A 7 -52.96 -5.32 -29.82
N ASP A 8 -52.06 -4.82 -28.95
CA ASP A 8 -51.22 -3.66 -29.28
C ASP A 8 -50.01 -4.02 -30.16
N PHE A 9 -49.62 -5.29 -30.23
CA PHE A 9 -48.53 -5.73 -31.10
C PHE A 9 -48.97 -5.82 -32.56
N GLU A 10 -50.21 -6.26 -32.86
CA GLU A 10 -50.72 -6.33 -34.23
C GLU A 10 -50.95 -4.95 -34.85
N GLN A 11 -51.26 -3.93 -34.04
CA GLN A 11 -51.52 -2.57 -34.54
C GLN A 11 -50.24 -1.84 -34.96
N VAL A 12 -49.07 -2.22 -34.43
CA VAL A 12 -47.76 -1.73 -34.88
C VAL A 12 -47.34 -2.32 -36.23
N PHE A 13 -47.91 -3.46 -36.64
CA PHE A 13 -47.63 -4.13 -37.92
C PHE A 13 -48.73 -3.94 -38.98
N SER A 14 -49.78 -3.14 -38.68
CA SER A 14 -50.97 -2.95 -39.52
C SER A 14 -51.15 -1.48 -39.95
N MET A 15 -50.12 -0.86 -40.53
CA MET A 15 -50.29 0.38 -41.29
C MET A 15 -49.51 0.25 -42.61
N GLY A 16 -50.25 0.19 -43.71
CA GLY A 16 -49.72 0.08 -45.05
C GLY A 16 -49.39 1.46 -45.61
N ASP A 17 -48.10 1.70 -45.80
CA ASP A 17 -47.55 2.54 -46.85
C ASP A 17 -46.08 2.13 -47.08
N ASP A 18 -45.64 2.00 -48.34
CA ASP A 18 -44.26 1.55 -48.65
C ASP A 18 -43.19 2.51 -48.05
N SER A 19 -43.58 3.75 -47.74
CA SER A 19 -42.76 4.74 -47.05
C SER A 19 -42.49 4.40 -45.57
N ASP A 20 -43.48 3.81 -44.88
CA ASP A 20 -43.38 3.42 -43.47
C ASP A 20 -42.56 2.14 -43.28
N THR A 21 -42.61 1.22 -44.24
CA THR A 21 -41.81 -0.02 -44.21
C THR A 21 -40.31 0.29 -44.37
N LEU A 22 -39.96 1.23 -45.26
CA LEU A 22 -38.60 1.75 -45.42
C LEU A 22 -38.12 2.49 -44.17
N MET A 23 -38.97 3.33 -43.57
CA MET A 23 -38.64 4.04 -42.33
C MET A 23 -38.45 3.06 -41.16
N MET A 24 -39.30 2.05 -41.02
CA MET A 24 -39.17 1.01 -40.00
C MET A 24 -37.87 0.21 -40.16
N LEU A 25 -37.47 -0.13 -41.39
CA LEU A 25 -36.18 -0.78 -41.66
C LEU A 25 -35.00 0.12 -41.27
N VAL A 26 -35.07 1.42 -41.54
CA VAL A 26 -34.04 2.39 -41.14
C VAL A 26 -33.87 2.45 -39.61
N TRP A 27 -34.94 2.25 -38.83
CA TRP A 27 -34.89 2.21 -37.36
C TRP A 27 -34.48 0.85 -36.78
N ILE A 28 -34.92 -0.26 -37.38
CA ILE A 28 -34.69 -1.62 -36.86
C ILE A 28 -33.29 -2.15 -37.23
N LEU A 29 -32.79 -1.82 -38.42
CA LEU A 29 -31.52 -2.34 -38.92
C LEU A 29 -30.31 -1.92 -38.04
N PRO A 30 -30.23 -0.66 -37.52
CA PRO A 30 -29.23 -0.29 -36.52
C PRO A 30 -29.36 -1.08 -35.21
N ILE A 31 -30.58 -1.35 -34.73
CA ILE A 31 -30.80 -2.12 -33.50
C ILE A 31 -30.32 -3.56 -33.68
N ILE A 32 -30.66 -4.20 -34.80
CA ILE A 32 -30.18 -5.55 -35.13
C ILE A 32 -28.65 -5.57 -35.20
N LEU A 33 -28.03 -4.59 -35.88
CA LEU A 33 -26.57 -4.44 -35.90
C LEU A 33 -26.00 -4.30 -34.49
N PHE A 34 -26.60 -3.49 -33.62
CA PHE A 34 -26.15 -3.32 -32.25
C PHE A 34 -26.36 -4.57 -31.39
N VAL A 35 -27.42 -5.35 -31.58
CA VAL A 35 -27.65 -6.58 -30.82
C VAL A 35 -26.63 -7.66 -31.19
N PHE A 36 -26.34 -7.83 -32.49
CA PHE A 36 -25.43 -8.88 -32.95
C PHE A 36 -23.95 -8.47 -32.92
N TYR A 37 -23.64 -7.19 -33.18
CA TYR A 37 -22.27 -6.68 -33.27
C TYR A 37 -21.89 -5.71 -32.16
N GLY A 38 -22.84 -5.22 -31.36
CA GLY A 38 -22.58 -4.25 -30.30
C GLY A 38 -21.55 -4.75 -29.30
N GLN A 39 -21.58 -6.03 -28.91
CA GLN A 39 -20.56 -6.60 -28.02
C GLN A 39 -19.16 -6.58 -28.65
N ARG A 40 -19.05 -6.82 -29.96
CA ARG A 40 -17.75 -6.77 -30.68
C ARG A 40 -17.26 -5.33 -30.81
N ILE A 41 -18.17 -4.40 -31.10
CA ILE A 41 -17.86 -2.97 -31.18
C ILE A 41 -17.40 -2.45 -29.82
N GLN A 42 -18.14 -2.75 -28.74
CA GLN A 42 -17.79 -2.39 -27.38
C GLN A 42 -16.45 -3.00 -26.96
N LEU A 43 -16.22 -4.28 -27.25
CA LEU A 43 -14.93 -4.92 -27.00
C LEU A 43 -13.80 -4.20 -27.72
N TRP A 44 -13.99 -3.82 -28.98
CA TRP A 44 -12.98 -3.10 -29.75
C TRP A 44 -12.68 -1.72 -29.17
N VAL A 45 -13.71 -0.94 -28.83
CA VAL A 45 -13.56 0.40 -28.22
C VAL A 45 -12.86 0.30 -26.86
N THR A 46 -13.40 -0.49 -25.92
CA THR A 46 -12.82 -0.68 -24.60
C THR A 46 -11.39 -1.22 -24.68
N SER A 47 -11.13 -2.16 -25.60
CA SER A 47 -9.79 -2.72 -25.76
C SER A 47 -8.78 -1.67 -26.24
N SER A 48 -9.20 -0.72 -27.09
CA SER A 48 -8.34 0.34 -27.59
C SER A 48 -7.90 1.28 -26.46
N GLU A 49 -8.82 1.65 -25.57
CA GLU A 49 -8.54 2.50 -24.41
C GLU A 49 -7.62 1.78 -23.41
N LEU A 50 -7.96 0.54 -23.04
CA LEU A 50 -7.15 -0.27 -22.14
C LEU A 50 -5.74 -0.50 -22.68
N LYS A 51 -5.60 -0.73 -24.00
CA LYS A 51 -4.28 -0.91 -24.63
C LYS A 51 -3.36 0.31 -24.45
N LYS A 52 -3.92 1.54 -24.47
CA LYS A 52 -3.13 2.76 -24.20
C LYS A 52 -2.63 2.76 -22.75
N GLY A 53 -3.50 2.38 -21.81
CA GLY A 53 -3.14 2.26 -20.40
C GLY A 53 -2.09 1.17 -20.16
N ILE A 54 -2.25 -0.01 -20.74
CA ILE A 54 -1.28 -1.11 -20.63
C ILE A 54 0.09 -0.69 -21.16
N LYS A 55 0.14 0.05 -22.28
CA LYS A 55 1.40 0.61 -22.80
C LYS A 55 2.06 1.59 -21.82
N LYS A 56 1.28 2.34 -21.03
CA LYS A 56 1.83 3.17 -19.95
C LYS A 56 2.41 2.31 -18.83
N LEU A 57 1.71 1.26 -18.39
CA LEU A 57 2.21 0.32 -17.38
C LEU A 57 3.51 -0.36 -17.83
N ASP A 58 3.58 -0.77 -19.11
CA ASP A 58 4.78 -1.34 -19.73
C ASP A 58 5.96 -0.35 -19.65
N SER A 59 5.71 0.93 -19.97
CA SER A 59 6.72 1.98 -19.82
C SER A 59 7.14 2.20 -18.36
N PHE A 60 6.22 2.09 -17.39
CA PHE A 60 6.55 2.23 -15.97
C PHE A 60 7.43 1.09 -15.49
N ARG A 61 7.12 -0.17 -15.88
CA ARG A 61 7.96 -1.34 -15.64
C ARG A 61 9.36 -1.15 -16.19
N ASP A 62 9.49 -0.75 -17.45
CA ASP A 62 10.81 -0.64 -18.09
C ASP A 62 11.65 0.47 -17.47
N LYS A 63 11.03 1.60 -17.12
CA LYS A 63 11.69 2.70 -16.42
C LYS A 63 12.13 2.30 -15.01
N SER A 64 11.27 1.66 -14.22
CA SER A 64 11.61 1.26 -12.85
C SER A 64 12.74 0.23 -12.82
N ARG A 65 12.69 -0.76 -13.72
CA ARG A 65 13.77 -1.72 -13.92
C ARG A 65 15.08 -1.02 -14.29
N THR A 66 15.04 -0.09 -15.25
CA THR A 66 16.23 0.64 -15.70
C THR A 66 16.83 1.50 -14.59
N GLU A 67 15.99 2.20 -13.81
CA GLU A 67 16.43 2.98 -12.65
C GLU A 67 17.10 2.11 -11.59
N LEU A 68 16.52 0.95 -11.26
CA LEU A 68 17.12 0.01 -10.31
C LEU A 68 18.49 -0.49 -10.78
N ILE A 69 18.61 -0.94 -12.04
CA ILE A 69 19.87 -1.39 -12.62
C ILE A 69 20.90 -0.26 -12.60
N ASN A 70 20.50 0.96 -12.98
CA ASN A 70 21.38 2.11 -12.97
C ASN A 70 21.83 2.47 -11.54
N TYR A 71 20.94 2.41 -10.56
CA TYR A 71 21.27 2.66 -9.16
C TYR A 71 22.33 1.67 -8.67
N VAL A 72 22.11 0.38 -8.87
CA VAL A 72 23.04 -0.67 -8.43
C VAL A 72 24.39 -0.55 -9.13
N ARG A 73 24.41 -0.26 -10.45
CA ARG A 73 25.67 -0.12 -11.20
C ARG A 73 26.51 1.08 -10.75
N HIS A 74 25.89 2.24 -10.56
CA HIS A 74 26.63 3.49 -10.31
C HIS A 74 26.92 3.73 -8.83
N ASN A 75 26.04 3.27 -7.92
CA ASN A 75 26.14 3.61 -6.50
C ASN A 75 26.76 2.49 -5.65
N LEU A 76 26.77 1.24 -6.13
CA LEU A 76 27.16 0.09 -5.31
C LEU A 76 28.42 -0.63 -5.76
N ASN A 77 29.19 -0.07 -6.71
CA ASN A 77 30.43 -0.67 -7.25
C ASN A 77 30.28 -2.18 -7.50
N ALA A 78 29.18 -2.57 -8.16
CA ALA A 78 28.84 -3.98 -8.36
C ALA A 78 30.00 -4.72 -9.06
N LYS A 79 30.45 -5.83 -8.47
CA LYS A 79 31.58 -6.62 -8.96
C LYS A 79 31.30 -7.29 -10.32
N ASP A 80 30.04 -7.66 -10.55
CA ASP A 80 29.53 -8.28 -11.76
C ASP A 80 28.44 -7.41 -12.39
N ASP A 81 28.09 -7.68 -13.66
CA ASP A 81 26.91 -7.08 -14.28
C ASP A 81 25.62 -7.50 -13.52
N PRO A 82 24.91 -6.56 -12.87
CA PRO A 82 23.79 -6.91 -12.01
C PRO A 82 22.51 -7.27 -12.78
N VAL A 83 22.46 -7.07 -14.11
CA VAL A 83 21.24 -7.22 -14.93
C VAL A 83 20.57 -8.57 -14.77
N ASN A 84 21.29 -9.66 -15.03
CA ASN A 84 20.70 -11.01 -14.98
C ASN A 84 20.24 -11.38 -13.57
N LYS A 85 20.96 -10.91 -12.54
CA LYS A 85 20.58 -11.15 -11.14
C LYS A 85 19.31 -10.37 -10.82
N ILE A 86 19.27 -9.07 -11.11
CA ILE A 86 18.08 -8.22 -10.89
C ILE A 86 16.85 -8.76 -11.63
N ASP A 87 16.98 -9.14 -12.90
CA ASP A 87 15.87 -9.67 -13.70
C ASP A 87 15.27 -10.93 -13.11
N LYS A 88 16.12 -11.83 -12.62
CA LYS A 88 15.66 -13.03 -11.95
C LYS A 88 14.85 -12.66 -10.71
N PHE A 89 15.27 -11.66 -9.95
CA PHE A 89 14.61 -11.21 -8.71
C PHE A 89 13.28 -10.50 -8.94
N LEU A 90 13.16 -9.73 -10.03
CA LEU A 90 11.89 -9.11 -10.40
C LEU A 90 10.77 -10.14 -10.63
N ASP A 91 11.14 -11.39 -10.92
CA ASP A 91 10.23 -12.52 -11.16
C ASP A 91 10.07 -13.48 -9.97
N TYR A 92 10.66 -13.18 -8.81
CA TYR A 92 10.36 -13.94 -7.60
C TYR A 92 8.92 -13.70 -7.17
N PHE A 93 8.27 -14.76 -6.75
CA PHE A 93 6.92 -14.73 -6.20
C PHE A 93 6.91 -15.44 -4.86
N THR A 94 5.98 -15.05 -4.00
CA THR A 94 5.76 -15.68 -2.70
C THR A 94 4.44 -16.44 -2.77
N ILE A 95 4.48 -17.73 -2.45
CA ILE A 95 3.26 -18.53 -2.26
C ILE A 95 2.88 -18.41 -0.79
N MET A 96 1.67 -17.92 -0.52
CA MET A 96 1.16 -17.82 0.84
C MET A 96 0.83 -19.23 1.38
N PRO A 97 1.05 -19.49 2.69
CA PRO A 97 0.64 -20.75 3.32
C PRO A 97 -0.85 -21.04 3.12
N VAL A 98 -1.20 -22.33 3.12
CA VAL A 98 -2.59 -22.79 2.98
C VAL A 98 -3.42 -22.33 4.17
N ASP A 99 -4.58 -21.72 3.89
CA ASP A 99 -5.52 -21.12 4.84
C ASP A 99 -6.51 -22.11 5.47
N MET A 100 -6.46 -23.39 5.09
CA MET A 100 -7.29 -24.46 5.66
C MET A 100 -7.11 -24.68 7.17
N ASP A 101 -5.98 -24.27 7.75
CA ASP A 101 -5.71 -24.32 9.20
C ASP A 101 -5.76 -22.90 9.79
N PRO A 102 -6.92 -22.45 10.29
CA PRO A 102 -7.10 -21.09 10.79
C PRO A 102 -6.37 -20.81 12.10
N HIS A 103 -6.03 -21.83 12.90
CA HIS A 103 -5.46 -21.61 14.24
C HIS A 103 -3.97 -21.22 14.23
N GLY A 104 -3.24 -21.58 13.17
CA GLY A 104 -1.79 -21.31 13.04
C GLY A 104 -1.39 -20.53 11.79
N ILE A 105 -2.34 -20.00 11.02
CA ILE A 105 -2.05 -19.35 9.74
C ILE A 105 -1.17 -18.10 9.90
N VAL A 106 -1.40 -17.31 10.94
CA VAL A 106 -0.70 -16.03 11.15
C VAL A 106 0.81 -16.24 11.33
N GLU A 107 1.22 -17.19 12.17
CA GLU A 107 2.64 -17.50 12.38
C GLU A 107 3.31 -18.06 11.12
N LYS A 108 2.61 -18.89 10.35
CA LYS A 108 3.12 -19.41 9.07
C LYS A 108 3.32 -18.27 8.06
N VAL A 109 2.36 -17.35 7.98
CA VAL A 109 2.45 -16.16 7.12
C VAL A 109 3.61 -15.28 7.56
N ARG A 110 3.73 -15.00 8.86
CA ARG A 110 4.83 -14.22 9.46
C ARG A 110 6.19 -14.82 9.12
N HIS A 111 6.36 -16.13 9.32
CA HIS A 111 7.59 -16.84 8.98
C HIS A 111 7.92 -16.72 7.48
N THR A 112 6.94 -16.86 6.60
CA THR A 112 7.12 -16.76 5.14
C THR A 112 7.53 -15.35 4.72
N VAL A 113 6.86 -14.33 5.25
CA VAL A 113 7.14 -12.91 4.94
C VAL A 113 8.53 -12.50 5.43
N ARG A 114 8.89 -12.86 6.67
CA ARG A 114 10.22 -12.57 7.23
C ARG A 114 11.33 -13.32 6.48
N SER A 115 11.09 -14.59 6.12
CA SER A 115 12.04 -15.38 5.33
C SER A 115 12.26 -14.78 3.93
N ARG A 116 11.21 -14.25 3.30
CA ARG A 116 11.31 -13.51 2.03
C ARG A 116 12.17 -12.25 2.18
N GLU A 117 11.95 -11.49 3.25
CA GLU A 117 12.72 -10.28 3.56
C GLU A 117 14.21 -10.60 3.78
N ASP A 118 14.51 -11.57 4.64
CA ASP A 118 15.88 -12.00 4.96
C ASP A 118 16.60 -12.50 3.70
N TYR A 119 15.93 -13.31 2.88
CA TYR A 119 16.47 -13.81 1.62
C TYR A 119 16.74 -12.68 0.61
N THR A 120 15.83 -11.70 0.52
CA THR A 120 16.00 -10.53 -0.36
C THR A 120 17.20 -9.71 0.07
N ARG A 121 17.34 -9.42 1.38
CA ARG A 121 18.47 -8.69 1.95
C ARG A 121 19.80 -9.41 1.72
N ALA A 122 19.87 -10.71 2.00
CA ALA A 122 21.06 -11.52 1.75
C ALA A 122 21.47 -11.52 0.27
N HIS A 123 20.50 -11.54 -0.63
CA HIS A 123 20.80 -11.47 -2.06
C HIS A 123 21.30 -10.08 -2.48
N MET A 124 20.71 -9.00 -1.98
CA MET A 124 21.19 -7.64 -2.27
C MET A 124 22.64 -7.45 -1.78
N LEU A 125 22.97 -7.98 -0.60
CA LEU A 125 24.36 -7.99 -0.09
C LEU A 125 25.30 -8.83 -0.96
N SER A 126 24.81 -9.88 -1.63
CA SER A 126 25.62 -10.65 -2.58
C SER A 126 25.98 -9.85 -3.85
N LEU A 127 25.23 -8.80 -4.19
CA LEU A 127 25.54 -7.88 -5.29
C LEU A 127 26.65 -6.90 -4.91
N SER A 128 26.64 -6.42 -3.66
CA SER A 128 27.67 -5.55 -3.11
C SER A 128 27.80 -5.78 -1.59
N PRO A 129 28.81 -6.58 -1.16
CA PRO A 129 28.98 -6.92 0.26
C PRO A 129 29.34 -5.73 1.17
N GLU A 130 29.85 -4.64 0.59
CA GLU A 130 30.29 -3.43 1.31
C GLU A 130 29.15 -2.40 1.46
N MET A 131 27.92 -2.77 1.10
CA MET A 131 26.75 -1.90 1.16
C MET A 131 26.38 -1.56 2.60
N SER A 132 26.16 -0.27 2.89
CA SER A 132 25.63 0.16 4.19
C SER A 132 24.17 -0.24 4.36
N GLU A 133 23.70 -0.35 5.60
CA GLU A 133 22.28 -0.62 5.91
C GLU A 133 21.31 0.39 5.28
N LEU A 134 21.70 1.66 5.21
CA LEU A 134 20.92 2.70 4.55
C LEU A 134 20.82 2.48 3.04
N GLU A 135 21.90 2.06 2.38
CA GLU A 135 21.87 1.74 0.96
C GLU A 135 21.11 0.44 0.68
N LEU A 136 21.23 -0.55 1.57
CA LEU A 136 20.50 -1.82 1.48
C LEU A 136 18.99 -1.61 1.50
N THR A 137 18.50 -0.80 2.45
CA THR A 137 17.07 -0.49 2.56
C THR A 137 16.53 0.27 1.34
N LYS A 138 17.31 1.19 0.76
CA LYS A 138 16.93 1.87 -0.50
C LYS A 138 16.82 0.89 -1.66
N VAL A 139 17.82 0.06 -1.86
CA VAL A 139 17.86 -0.90 -2.99
C VAL A 139 16.74 -1.92 -2.85
N GLN A 140 16.49 -2.42 -1.64
CA GLN A 140 15.36 -3.29 -1.34
C GLN A 140 14.03 -2.64 -1.73
N THR A 141 13.81 -1.38 -1.34
CA THR A 141 12.57 -0.66 -1.68
C THR A 141 12.43 -0.42 -3.19
N LEU A 142 13.53 -0.05 -3.87
CA LEU A 142 13.53 0.11 -5.33
C LEU A 142 13.22 -1.20 -6.06
N LEU A 143 13.73 -2.32 -5.55
CA LEU A 143 13.42 -3.66 -6.06
C LEU A 143 11.94 -4.01 -5.86
N GLU A 144 11.38 -3.73 -4.68
CA GLU A 144 9.96 -3.98 -4.39
C GLU A 144 9.04 -3.14 -5.29
N LEU A 145 9.36 -1.87 -5.53
CA LEU A 145 8.62 -1.01 -6.46
C LEU A 145 8.71 -1.53 -7.91
N ALA A 146 9.91 -1.91 -8.36
CA ALA A 146 10.11 -2.43 -9.71
C ALA A 146 9.39 -3.77 -9.93
N SER A 147 9.48 -4.69 -8.96
CA SER A 147 8.80 -5.98 -8.98
C SER A 147 7.27 -5.81 -8.95
N SER A 148 6.76 -4.89 -8.12
CA SER A 148 5.32 -4.59 -8.06
C SER A 148 4.78 -4.06 -9.39
N LEU A 149 5.47 -3.11 -10.02
CA LEU A 149 5.10 -2.59 -11.35
C LEU A 149 5.16 -3.68 -12.43
N GLN A 150 6.13 -4.59 -12.36
CA GLN A 150 6.23 -5.75 -13.24
C GLN A 150 5.05 -6.71 -13.07
N MET A 151 4.69 -7.02 -11.82
CA MET A 151 3.54 -7.88 -11.50
C MET A 151 2.23 -7.26 -11.97
N ILE A 152 2.00 -5.96 -11.71
CA ILE A 152 0.82 -5.22 -12.19
C ILE A 152 0.71 -5.32 -13.72
N HIS A 153 1.79 -5.01 -14.46
CA HIS A 153 1.77 -5.10 -15.91
C HIS A 153 1.47 -6.54 -16.39
N LYS A 154 2.11 -7.56 -15.80
CA LYS A 154 1.91 -8.96 -16.17
C LYS A 154 0.44 -9.39 -16.00
N ILE A 155 -0.17 -9.10 -14.85
CA ILE A 155 -1.55 -9.48 -14.54
C ILE A 155 -2.54 -8.76 -15.46
N VAL A 156 -2.42 -7.43 -15.57
CA VAL A 156 -3.31 -6.62 -16.42
C VAL A 156 -3.22 -7.05 -17.88
N ASN A 157 -2.01 -7.24 -18.41
CA ASN A 157 -1.81 -7.66 -19.79
C ASN A 157 -2.37 -9.08 -20.01
N HIS A 158 -2.20 -10.00 -19.06
CA HIS A 158 -2.80 -11.34 -19.13
C HIS A 158 -4.32 -11.29 -19.19
N MET A 159 -4.98 -10.53 -18.31
CA MET A 159 -6.44 -10.38 -18.31
C MET A 159 -6.94 -9.78 -19.63
N PHE A 160 -6.27 -8.73 -20.12
CA PHE A 160 -6.58 -8.09 -21.40
C PHE A 160 -6.46 -9.04 -22.58
N LEU A 161 -5.34 -9.77 -22.69
CA LEU A 161 -5.11 -10.72 -23.77
C LEU A 161 -6.11 -11.88 -23.73
N THR A 162 -6.50 -12.31 -22.53
CA THR A 162 -7.52 -13.37 -22.35
C THR A 162 -8.88 -12.93 -22.88
N ALA A 163 -9.34 -11.74 -22.50
CA ALA A 163 -10.61 -11.19 -23.00
C ALA A 163 -10.60 -11.04 -24.54
N LYS A 164 -9.48 -10.55 -25.09
CA LYS A 164 -9.31 -10.40 -26.54
C LYS A 164 -9.28 -11.74 -27.28
N LYS A 165 -8.58 -12.74 -26.73
CA LYS A 165 -8.48 -14.08 -27.33
C LYS A 165 -9.82 -14.79 -27.38
N GLN A 166 -10.62 -14.67 -26.33
CA GLN A 166 -11.96 -15.26 -26.26
C GLN A 166 -13.01 -14.45 -27.04
N ASN A 167 -12.66 -13.26 -27.54
CA ASN A 167 -13.56 -12.33 -28.23
C ASN A 167 -14.85 -12.09 -27.42
N ASN A 168 -14.72 -12.02 -26.10
CA ASN A 168 -15.84 -12.02 -25.15
C ASN A 168 -15.80 -10.70 -24.35
N TYR A 169 -16.75 -9.80 -24.64
CA TYR A 169 -16.83 -8.50 -24.00
C TYR A 169 -17.01 -8.56 -22.48
N PRO A 170 -17.93 -9.38 -21.93
CA PRO A 170 -18.02 -9.58 -20.48
C PRO A 170 -16.69 -9.83 -19.74
N LEU A 171 -15.72 -10.51 -20.38
CA LEU A 171 -14.42 -10.77 -19.75
C LEU A 171 -13.53 -9.52 -19.61
N ILE A 172 -13.76 -8.47 -20.39
CA ILE A 172 -12.97 -7.22 -20.32
C ILE A 172 -13.52 -6.23 -19.30
N LEU A 173 -14.82 -6.32 -18.97
CA LEU A 173 -15.52 -5.37 -18.12
C LEU A 173 -14.92 -5.23 -16.71
N PRO A 174 -14.58 -6.32 -15.98
CA PRO A 174 -13.97 -6.19 -14.66
C PRO A 174 -12.64 -5.42 -14.73
N LEU A 175 -11.86 -5.69 -15.78
CA LEU A 175 -10.61 -4.97 -16.01
C LEU A 175 -10.89 -3.48 -16.26
N GLN A 176 -11.84 -3.14 -17.14
CA GLN A 176 -12.22 -1.75 -17.41
C GLN A 176 -12.62 -0.98 -16.15
N MET A 177 -13.37 -1.61 -15.25
CA MET A 177 -13.85 -0.98 -14.01
C MET A 177 -12.72 -0.73 -13.00
N VAL A 178 -11.80 -1.68 -12.83
CA VAL A 178 -10.71 -1.57 -11.84
C VAL A 178 -9.48 -0.84 -12.37
N PHE A 179 -9.34 -0.73 -13.70
CA PHE A 179 -8.16 -0.18 -14.35
C PHE A 179 -7.75 1.22 -13.86
N PRO A 180 -8.67 2.18 -13.61
CA PRO A 180 -8.30 3.50 -13.08
C PRO A 180 -7.56 3.42 -11.74
N PHE A 181 -8.04 2.58 -10.80
CA PHE A 181 -7.40 2.38 -9.50
C PHE A 181 -6.02 1.73 -9.65
N ILE A 182 -5.88 0.73 -10.52
CA ILE A 182 -4.57 0.12 -10.82
C ILE A 182 -3.61 1.17 -11.39
N MET A 183 -4.08 2.02 -12.30
CA MET A 183 -3.26 3.06 -12.91
C MET A 183 -2.81 4.09 -11.88
N GLU A 184 -3.68 4.50 -10.96
CA GLU A 184 -3.34 5.42 -9.87
C GLU A 184 -2.23 4.85 -8.98
N GLN A 185 -2.36 3.60 -8.55
CA GLN A 185 -1.34 2.89 -7.78
C GLN A 185 0.00 2.82 -8.54
N ALA A 186 -0.05 2.46 -9.83
CA ALA A 186 1.15 2.34 -10.65
C ALA A 186 1.83 3.70 -10.90
N VAL A 187 1.06 4.78 -11.06
CA VAL A 187 1.61 6.14 -11.17
C VAL A 187 2.28 6.54 -9.86
N ALA A 188 1.63 6.30 -8.71
CA ALA A 188 2.21 6.57 -7.41
C ALA A 188 3.53 5.80 -7.19
N MET A 189 3.58 4.51 -7.51
CA MET A 189 4.81 3.70 -7.41
C MET A 189 5.93 4.22 -8.31
N LYS A 190 5.61 4.62 -9.56
CA LYS A 190 6.59 5.20 -10.47
C LYS A 190 7.08 6.58 -10.00
N ASP A 191 6.21 7.39 -9.40
CA ASP A 191 6.54 8.70 -8.84
C ASP A 191 7.29 8.61 -7.49
N ALA A 192 7.24 7.46 -6.81
CA ALA A 192 7.94 7.20 -5.55
C ALA A 192 9.44 6.93 -5.73
N ILE A 193 9.84 6.36 -6.88
CA ILE A 193 11.23 5.96 -7.16
C ILE A 193 12.25 7.08 -6.89
N PRO A 194 12.06 8.33 -7.36
CA PRO A 194 13.01 9.41 -7.09
C PRO A 194 13.16 9.73 -5.59
N ALA A 195 12.08 9.69 -4.81
CA ALA A 195 12.09 10.00 -3.39
C ALA A 195 12.90 8.95 -2.61
N PHE A 196 12.65 7.66 -2.84
CA PHE A 196 13.41 6.58 -2.19
C PHE A 196 14.88 6.55 -2.65
N LYS A 197 15.14 6.81 -3.94
CA LYS A 197 16.50 6.93 -4.47
C LYS A 197 17.30 8.03 -3.78
N ALA A 198 16.65 9.17 -3.51
CA ALA A 198 17.26 10.30 -2.82
C ALA A 198 17.27 10.15 -1.28
N GLY A 199 16.60 9.13 -0.72
CA GLY A 199 16.43 8.97 0.73
C GLY A 199 15.61 10.09 1.36
N GLN A 200 14.60 10.59 0.64
CA GLN A 200 13.73 11.67 1.09
C GLN A 200 12.57 11.14 1.98
N PRO A 201 12.01 11.99 2.86
CA PRO A 201 10.81 11.67 3.63
C PRO A 201 9.63 11.36 2.71
N VAL A 202 8.91 10.28 3.00
CA VAL A 202 7.68 9.88 2.30
C VAL A 202 6.46 10.06 3.22
N GLY A 203 5.25 10.23 2.67
CA GLY A 203 4.05 10.53 3.47
C GLY A 203 3.76 9.53 4.58
N ASP A 204 3.98 8.23 4.31
CA ASP A 204 3.88 7.14 5.29
C ASP A 204 4.79 7.34 6.53
N GLY A 205 5.85 8.15 6.41
CA GLY A 205 6.75 8.48 7.52
C GLY A 205 6.20 9.44 8.56
N ILE A 206 4.92 9.86 8.49
CA ILE A 206 4.33 10.80 9.45
C ILE A 206 4.29 10.25 10.88
N GLY A 207 3.94 8.97 11.07
CA GLY A 207 3.96 8.32 12.39
C GLY A 207 5.35 8.33 13.03
N PRO A 208 6.38 7.81 12.36
CA PRO A 208 7.76 7.88 12.84
C PRO A 208 8.28 9.31 12.99
N MET A 209 7.81 10.27 12.20
CA MET A 209 8.19 11.68 12.34
C MET A 209 7.66 12.29 13.63
N VAL A 210 6.39 12.03 13.98
CA VAL A 210 5.79 12.50 15.24
C VAL A 210 6.57 11.95 16.43
N VAL A 211 6.77 10.64 16.48
CA VAL A 211 7.50 10.00 17.58
C VAL A 211 8.98 10.37 17.57
N GLY A 212 9.61 10.49 16.40
CA GLY A 212 10.99 10.93 16.25
C GLY A 212 11.21 12.34 16.82
N LYS A 213 10.27 13.28 16.59
CA LYS A 213 10.31 14.60 17.23
C LYS A 213 10.27 14.52 18.77
N MET A 214 9.57 13.54 19.33
CA MET A 214 9.52 13.30 20.78
C MET A 214 10.81 12.65 21.32
N MET A 215 11.64 12.05 20.45
CA MET A 215 12.88 11.36 20.82
C MET A 215 14.16 12.23 20.74
N LEU A 216 14.11 13.47 20.24
CA LEU A 216 15.30 14.27 19.88
C LEU A 216 16.35 14.42 21.00
N ASN A 217 15.92 14.56 22.25
CA ASN A 217 16.81 14.82 23.41
C ASN A 217 16.93 13.62 24.36
N VAL A 218 16.56 12.43 23.90
CA VAL A 218 16.45 11.23 24.74
C VAL A 218 17.44 10.18 24.24
N GLN A 219 18.00 9.38 25.14
CA GLN A 219 18.82 8.23 24.76
C GLN A 219 17.97 7.18 24.03
N LYS A 220 18.53 6.65 22.95
CA LYS A 220 17.86 5.72 22.05
C LYS A 220 18.59 4.39 22.10
N GLU A 221 17.84 3.31 22.17
CA GLU A 221 18.35 1.96 22.08
C GLU A 221 17.54 1.13 21.08
N THR A 222 18.13 0.08 20.55
CA THR A 222 17.47 -0.84 19.61
C THR A 222 16.87 -1.98 20.39
N VAL A 223 15.55 -2.15 20.33
CA VAL A 223 14.81 -3.17 21.09
C VAL A 223 14.40 -4.37 20.23
N ALA A 224 14.24 -4.17 18.92
CA ALA A 224 13.91 -5.21 17.95
C ALA A 224 14.56 -4.89 16.60
N PHE A 225 14.45 -5.79 15.63
CA PHE A 225 15.00 -5.59 14.29
C PHE A 225 14.55 -4.24 13.70
N GLN A 226 15.52 -3.37 13.40
CA GLN A 226 15.31 -2.03 12.85
C GLN A 226 14.24 -1.21 13.61
N THR A 227 14.19 -1.33 14.94
CA THR A 227 13.20 -0.65 15.79
C THR A 227 13.89 0.07 16.95
N SER A 228 13.74 1.40 16.98
CA SER A 228 14.29 2.27 18.02
C SER A 228 13.29 2.45 19.16
N PHE A 229 13.83 2.50 20.36
CA PHE A 229 13.12 2.72 21.61
C PHE A 229 13.76 3.87 22.40
N ALA A 230 12.93 4.65 23.11
CA ALA A 230 13.38 5.70 24.00
C ALA A 230 12.41 5.90 25.17
N LYS A 231 12.92 6.28 26.34
CA LYS A 231 12.12 6.59 27.54
C LYS A 231 12.09 8.09 27.81
N SER A 232 10.90 8.67 27.92
CA SER A 232 10.71 10.08 28.27
C SER A 232 9.70 10.22 29.40
N ASP A 233 9.63 11.39 30.03
CA ASP A 233 8.60 11.70 31.02
C ASP A 233 7.70 12.84 30.53
N PHE A 234 6.41 12.76 30.85
CA PHE A 234 5.44 13.81 30.55
C PHE A 234 4.39 13.90 31.67
N GLU A 235 4.32 15.05 32.35
CA GLU A 235 3.36 15.31 33.44
C GLU A 235 3.28 14.19 34.50
N GLY A 236 4.44 13.67 34.92
CA GLY A 236 4.53 12.60 35.91
C GLY A 236 4.16 11.20 35.39
N ARG A 237 4.04 11.01 34.07
CA ARG A 237 3.82 9.72 33.40
C ARG A 237 5.07 9.32 32.61
N THR A 238 5.35 8.02 32.58
CA THR A 238 6.48 7.49 31.80
C THR A 238 6.02 7.18 30.38
N LEU A 239 6.68 7.79 29.40
CA LEU A 239 6.45 7.60 27.98
C LEU A 239 7.47 6.63 27.39
N LEU A 240 6.97 5.58 26.76
CA LEU A 240 7.75 4.53 26.11
C LEU A 240 7.59 4.72 24.60
N LEU A 241 8.55 5.39 23.99
CA LEU A 241 8.51 5.81 22.59
C LEU A 241 9.08 4.71 21.70
N LEU A 242 8.34 4.29 20.68
CA LEU A 242 8.71 3.23 19.73
C LEU A 242 8.52 3.69 18.29
N LYS A 243 9.50 3.44 17.43
CA LYS A 243 9.37 3.61 15.97
C LYS A 243 10.43 2.81 15.22
N ALA A 244 10.28 2.64 13.91
CA ALA A 244 11.33 2.06 13.08
C ALA A 244 12.63 2.91 13.08
N GLU A 245 13.77 2.30 12.77
CA GLU A 245 15.06 2.99 12.71
C GLU A 245 15.22 3.81 11.42
N GLY A 246 15.44 5.11 11.58
CA GLY A 246 15.63 6.06 10.50
C GLY A 246 17.08 6.55 10.37
N PRO A 247 17.46 7.12 9.21
CA PRO A 247 16.60 7.54 8.10
C PRO A 247 16.46 6.50 6.96
N GLY A 248 16.69 5.21 7.24
CA GLY A 248 16.58 4.13 6.26
C GLY A 248 15.12 3.82 5.90
N SER A 249 14.90 3.21 4.72
CA SER A 249 13.56 2.79 4.32
C SER A 249 13.19 1.46 4.97
N THR A 250 12.56 1.54 6.14
CA THR A 250 12.13 0.38 6.93
C THR A 250 10.87 0.72 7.71
N VAL A 251 10.10 -0.31 8.03
CA VAL A 251 8.92 -0.25 8.91
C VAL A 251 9.18 -0.92 10.27
N GLY A 252 10.40 -1.45 10.48
CA GLY A 252 10.81 -2.12 11.71
C GLY A 252 9.98 -3.37 12.05
N ARG A 253 9.99 -3.75 13.33
CA ARG A 253 9.17 -4.83 13.92
C ARG A 253 8.50 -4.31 15.20
N PRO A 254 7.49 -3.42 15.06
CA PRO A 254 6.85 -2.79 16.21
C PRO A 254 6.16 -3.80 17.13
N ALA A 255 5.65 -4.93 16.61
CA ALA A 255 5.03 -5.95 17.45
C ALA A 255 6.05 -6.65 18.37
N ASP A 256 7.19 -7.06 17.81
CA ASP A 256 8.28 -7.67 18.58
C ASP A 256 8.82 -6.65 19.62
N ALA A 257 8.92 -5.38 19.26
CA ALA A 257 9.34 -4.32 20.18
C ALA A 257 8.35 -4.10 21.34
N LEU A 258 7.05 -4.09 21.05
CA LEU A 258 6.00 -3.96 22.07
C LEU A 258 6.01 -5.16 23.03
N GLU A 259 6.25 -6.37 22.53
CA GLU A 259 6.36 -7.59 23.34
C GLU A 259 7.49 -7.48 24.39
N HIS A 260 8.65 -6.99 23.98
CA HIS A 260 9.77 -6.70 24.89
C HIS A 260 9.40 -5.63 25.92
N VAL A 261 8.77 -4.53 25.50
CA VAL A 261 8.40 -3.43 26.40
C VAL A 261 7.38 -3.85 27.45
N VAL A 262 6.36 -4.64 27.07
CA VAL A 262 5.32 -5.17 27.97
C VAL A 262 5.88 -6.19 28.96
N SER A 263 6.90 -6.94 28.56
CA SER A 263 7.57 -7.91 29.43
C SER A 263 8.38 -7.22 30.55
N ASP A 264 9.02 -6.10 30.22
CA ASP A 264 9.91 -5.37 31.15
C ASP A 264 9.19 -4.29 31.95
N ASN A 265 8.06 -3.77 31.46
CA ASN A 265 7.35 -2.64 32.07
C ASN A 265 5.84 -2.89 32.05
N LYS A 266 5.16 -2.49 33.12
CA LYS A 266 3.70 -2.43 33.11
C LYS A 266 3.25 -1.25 32.25
N LEU A 267 2.45 -1.52 31.23
CA LEU A 267 1.80 -0.51 30.39
C LEU A 267 0.34 -0.33 30.80
N ASP A 268 -0.12 0.91 30.86
CA ASP A 268 -1.52 1.25 31.15
C ASP A 268 -2.28 1.66 29.87
N ALA A 269 -1.58 2.12 28.82
CA ALA A 269 -2.16 2.40 27.51
C ALA A 269 -1.12 2.30 26.37
N VAL A 270 -1.61 2.04 25.15
CA VAL A 270 -0.83 2.15 23.90
C VAL A 270 -1.49 3.18 23.00
N ILE A 271 -0.71 4.11 22.44
CA ILE A 271 -1.15 5.08 21.44
C ILE A 271 -0.35 4.84 20.16
N MET A 272 -1.03 4.50 19.07
CA MET A 272 -0.41 4.28 17.77
C MET A 272 -0.65 5.48 16.85
N VAL A 273 0.40 5.96 16.19
CA VAL A 273 0.32 7.03 15.20
C VAL A 273 0.71 6.46 13.84
N ASP A 274 -0.22 6.44 12.90
CA ASP A 274 -0.05 5.85 11.57
C ASP A 274 -0.58 6.79 10.47
N ALA A 275 -0.24 6.47 9.24
CA ALA A 275 -0.78 7.14 8.06
C ALA A 275 -1.88 6.25 7.44
N ALA A 276 -3.05 6.82 7.15
CA ALA A 276 -4.18 6.07 6.60
C ALA A 276 -4.62 6.60 5.25
N LEU A 277 -5.08 5.72 4.37
CA LEU A 277 -5.66 6.15 3.10
C LEU A 277 -6.93 6.98 3.33
N LYS A 278 -6.98 8.15 2.69
CA LYS A 278 -8.13 9.05 2.71
C LYS A 278 -9.23 8.51 1.79
N MET A 279 -10.48 8.74 2.18
CA MET A 279 -11.61 8.56 1.29
C MET A 279 -11.68 9.72 0.28
N GLU A 280 -12.35 9.52 -0.85
CA GLU A 280 -12.43 10.56 -1.91
C GLU A 280 -13.06 11.88 -1.44
N GLY A 281 -13.93 11.82 -0.42
CA GLY A 281 -14.51 13.01 0.21
C GLY A 281 -13.67 13.62 1.34
N GLU A 282 -12.56 13.00 1.73
CA GLU A 282 -11.69 13.47 2.81
C GLU A 282 -10.54 14.34 2.27
N TYR A 283 -10.16 15.34 3.08
CA TYR A 283 -9.01 16.19 2.81
C TYR A 283 -7.71 15.49 3.24
N SER A 284 -6.64 15.73 2.47
CA SER A 284 -5.28 15.33 2.85
C SER A 284 -4.88 15.99 4.17
N ALA A 285 -4.03 15.31 4.94
CA ALA A 285 -3.55 15.73 6.26
C ALA A 285 -4.64 15.96 7.32
N SER A 286 -5.89 15.52 7.07
CA SER A 286 -6.90 15.46 8.13
C SER A 286 -6.53 14.39 9.15
N VAL A 287 -6.77 14.67 10.43
CA VAL A 287 -6.44 13.77 11.54
C VAL A 287 -7.72 13.13 12.08
N ALA A 288 -7.69 11.83 12.30
CA ALA A 288 -8.77 11.09 12.94
C ALA A 288 -8.22 10.27 14.10
N GLN A 289 -9.01 10.14 15.17
CA GLN A 289 -8.68 9.36 16.35
C GLN A 289 -9.60 8.14 16.45
N GLY A 290 -9.14 7.07 17.07
CA GLY A 290 -9.89 5.84 17.20
C GLY A 290 -9.28 4.86 18.19
N PHE A 291 -9.80 3.62 18.14
CA PHE A 291 -9.37 2.51 18.99
C PHE A 291 -8.85 1.36 18.13
N GLY A 292 -7.89 0.61 18.67
CA GLY A 292 -7.29 -0.55 18.01
C GLY A 292 -5.97 -0.23 17.29
N ALA A 293 -5.31 -1.30 16.84
CA ALA A 293 -3.98 -1.22 16.27
C ALA A 293 -3.99 -0.65 14.85
N ALA A 294 -3.50 0.59 14.71
CA ALA A 294 -3.32 1.25 13.42
C ALA A 294 -1.96 0.86 12.82
N ILE A 295 -1.98 -0.21 12.00
CA ILE A 295 -0.82 -0.67 11.23
C ILE A 295 -1.27 -1.34 9.94
N GLY A 296 -0.61 -0.99 8.84
CA GLY A 296 -0.81 -1.58 7.52
C GLY A 296 -0.15 -2.96 7.34
N GLY A 297 -0.12 -3.43 6.08
CA GLY A 297 0.56 -4.66 5.68
C GLY A 297 -0.32 -5.90 5.65
N ILE A 298 0.31 -7.08 5.75
CA ILE A 298 -0.34 -8.39 5.57
C ILE A 298 -1.20 -8.79 6.79
N GLY A 299 -1.12 -8.02 7.88
CA GLY A 299 -1.94 -8.20 9.09
C GLY A 299 -1.29 -9.06 10.18
N THR A 300 -0.09 -9.60 9.97
CA THR A 300 0.63 -10.39 11.00
C THR A 300 1.06 -9.52 12.18
N GLU A 301 1.64 -8.34 11.92
CA GLU A 301 2.05 -7.41 12.97
C GLU A 301 0.84 -6.86 13.73
N ARG A 302 -0.26 -6.53 13.03
CA ARG A 302 -1.52 -6.10 13.66
C ARG A 302 -2.05 -7.15 14.64
N PHE A 303 -2.12 -8.41 14.20
CA PHE A 303 -2.58 -9.52 15.03
C PHE A 303 -1.72 -9.69 16.29
N GLN A 304 -0.39 -9.62 16.16
CA GLN A 304 0.51 -9.78 17.30
C GLN A 304 0.36 -8.63 18.30
N ILE A 305 0.25 -7.38 17.84
CA ILE A 305 -0.01 -6.21 18.71
C ILE A 305 -1.34 -6.36 19.45
N GLU A 306 -2.41 -6.73 18.74
CA GLU A 306 -3.73 -6.96 19.32
C GLU A 306 -3.72 -8.10 20.36
N ALA A 307 -3.00 -9.19 20.07
CA ALA A 307 -2.87 -10.32 20.99
C ALA A 307 -2.09 -9.95 22.26
N ILE A 308 -0.98 -9.21 22.13
CA ILE A 308 -0.19 -8.72 23.27
C ILE A 308 -1.06 -7.83 24.16
N ALA A 309 -1.74 -6.84 23.56
CA ALA A 309 -2.59 -5.91 24.30
C ALA A 309 -3.79 -6.60 24.96
N ALA A 310 -4.44 -7.54 24.27
CA ALA A 310 -5.56 -8.29 24.84
C ALA A 310 -5.13 -9.16 26.03
N ASN A 311 -3.99 -9.85 25.93
CA ASN A 311 -3.45 -10.69 27.01
C ASN A 311 -3.04 -9.87 28.24
N ALA A 312 -2.50 -8.67 28.02
CA ALA A 312 -2.10 -7.76 29.09
C ALA A 312 -3.21 -6.81 29.55
N ASN A 313 -4.41 -6.89 28.96
CA ASN A 313 -5.55 -6.01 29.21
C ASN A 313 -5.22 -4.51 29.05
N ILE A 314 -4.48 -4.17 27.99
CA ILE A 314 -4.04 -2.81 27.68
C ILE A 314 -4.94 -2.21 26.57
N PRO A 315 -5.55 -1.03 26.78
CA PRO A 315 -6.27 -0.35 25.71
C PRO A 315 -5.31 0.18 24.64
N ILE A 316 -5.67 -0.02 23.38
CA ILE A 316 -4.97 0.57 22.23
C ILE A 316 -5.81 1.71 21.66
N PHE A 317 -5.22 2.89 21.62
CA PHE A 317 -5.74 4.05 20.92
C PHE A 317 -4.93 4.27 19.64
N SER A 318 -5.56 4.90 18.66
CA SER A 318 -4.91 5.24 17.40
C SER A 318 -5.20 6.66 16.95
N ILE A 319 -4.21 7.27 16.32
CA ILE A 319 -4.31 8.53 15.61
C ILE A 319 -3.83 8.28 14.19
N VAL A 320 -4.68 8.56 13.21
CA VAL A 320 -4.35 8.37 11.81
C VAL A 320 -4.36 9.69 11.06
N VAL A 321 -3.34 9.90 10.22
CA VAL A 321 -3.27 11.05 9.32
C VAL A 321 -3.68 10.61 7.93
N LYS A 322 -4.72 11.24 7.38
CA LYS A 322 -5.33 10.88 6.11
C LYS A 322 -4.48 11.35 4.94
N GLN A 323 -4.19 10.45 4.01
CA GLN A 323 -3.39 10.72 2.81
C GLN A 323 -3.90 9.94 1.61
N SER A 324 -3.73 10.47 0.40
CA SER A 324 -3.93 9.69 -0.82
C SER A 324 -2.83 8.63 -0.98
N VAL A 325 -3.09 7.65 -1.85
CA VAL A 325 -2.10 6.63 -2.25
C VAL A 325 -0.81 7.29 -2.73
N LYS A 326 -0.94 8.37 -3.51
CA LYS A 326 0.21 9.09 -4.05
C LYS A 326 1.01 9.75 -2.92
N GLU A 327 0.36 10.47 -2.02
CA GLU A 327 1.04 11.14 -0.90
C GLU A 327 1.73 10.15 0.03
N ALA A 328 1.12 8.97 0.26
CA ALA A 328 1.66 7.94 1.13
C ALA A 328 3.06 7.47 0.74
N ILE A 329 3.29 7.19 -0.55
CA ILE A 329 4.53 6.54 -1.00
C ILE A 329 5.49 7.48 -1.72
N THR A 330 5.08 8.71 -2.03
CA THR A 330 5.94 9.72 -2.67
C THR A 330 6.48 10.72 -1.64
N LEU A 331 7.25 11.71 -2.11
CA LEU A 331 7.80 12.77 -1.27
C LEU A 331 6.71 13.40 -0.38
N MET A 332 6.96 13.41 0.93
CA MET A 332 6.04 13.95 1.91
C MET A 332 5.69 15.40 1.57
N THR A 333 4.40 15.70 1.48
CA THR A 333 3.92 17.06 1.23
C THR A 333 4.10 17.91 2.47
N LYS A 334 4.20 19.23 2.27
CA LYS A 334 4.29 20.18 3.38
C LYS A 334 3.09 20.09 4.31
N GLU A 335 1.90 19.89 3.76
CA GLU A 335 0.65 19.76 4.54
C GLU A 335 0.69 18.58 5.52
N ILE A 336 1.22 17.43 5.10
CA ILE A 336 1.41 16.26 5.98
C ILE A 336 2.49 16.56 7.02
N ALA A 337 3.63 17.13 6.61
CA ALA A 337 4.74 17.42 7.51
C ALA A 337 4.38 18.44 8.62
N ASP A 338 3.66 19.51 8.26
CA ASP A 338 3.21 20.56 9.19
C ASP A 338 2.21 20.01 10.21
N THR A 339 1.48 18.95 9.86
CA THR A 339 0.50 18.29 10.74
C THR A 339 1.15 17.50 11.88
N ALA A 340 2.44 17.15 11.77
CA ALA A 340 3.16 16.40 12.81
C ALA A 340 3.13 17.06 14.19
N ASP A 341 3.20 18.40 14.26
CA ASP A 341 3.14 19.11 15.55
C ASP A 341 1.72 19.12 16.13
N ASN A 342 0.69 19.17 15.28
CA ASN A 342 -0.69 19.02 15.70
C ASN A 342 -0.96 17.61 16.26
N VAL A 343 -0.50 16.57 15.55
CA VAL A 343 -0.64 15.17 16.01
C VAL A 343 0.07 14.96 17.34
N ARG A 344 1.25 15.55 17.54
CA ARG A 344 1.93 15.49 18.84
C ARG A 344 1.07 16.07 19.98
N LEU A 345 0.40 17.19 19.76
CA LEU A 345 -0.52 17.76 20.75
C LEU A 345 -1.69 16.81 21.04
N GLN A 346 -2.27 16.22 20.00
CA GLN A 346 -3.34 15.23 20.18
C GLN A 346 -2.88 13.96 20.92
N VAL A 347 -1.63 13.53 20.73
CA VAL A 347 -1.04 12.45 21.54
C VAL A 347 -0.99 12.86 23.01
N HIS A 348 -0.57 14.09 23.31
CA HIS A 348 -0.56 14.59 24.68
C HIS A 348 -1.96 14.66 25.29
N ASP A 349 -2.94 15.18 24.56
CA ASP A 349 -4.34 15.23 25.01
C ASP A 349 -4.88 13.83 25.31
N MET A 350 -4.62 12.87 24.42
CA MET A 350 -5.03 11.48 24.58
C MET A 350 -4.37 10.80 25.79
N ILE A 351 -3.12 11.14 26.10
CA ILE A 351 -2.44 10.67 27.33
C ILE A 351 -3.17 11.22 28.56
N LEU A 352 -3.50 12.51 28.59
CA LEU A 352 -4.14 13.16 29.74
C LEU A 352 -5.56 12.65 29.99
N GLU A 353 -6.32 12.37 28.93
CA GLU A 353 -7.70 11.89 29.02
C GLU A 353 -7.80 10.43 29.50
N ASN A 354 -6.79 9.61 29.19
CA ASN A 354 -6.87 8.16 29.38
C ASN A 354 -5.92 7.59 30.45
N THR A 355 -5.09 8.42 31.08
CA THR A 355 -4.13 7.98 32.10
C THR A 355 -3.96 8.93 33.28
N GLU A 356 -3.51 8.40 34.41
CA GLU A 356 -3.21 9.11 35.65
C GLU A 356 -1.69 9.28 35.88
N PRO A 357 -1.25 10.27 36.68
CA PRO A 357 0.16 10.40 37.06
C PRO A 357 0.71 9.11 37.70
N GLY A 358 1.92 8.71 37.33
CA GLY A 358 2.55 7.45 37.74
C GLY A 358 2.28 6.26 36.81
N GLN A 359 1.39 6.41 35.83
CA GLN A 359 1.13 5.40 34.80
C GLN A 359 2.13 5.48 33.63
N SER A 360 2.22 4.39 32.87
CA SER A 360 3.11 4.27 31.73
C SER A 360 2.36 4.09 30.41
N VAL A 361 2.77 4.83 29.38
CA VAL A 361 2.12 4.82 28.06
C VAL A 361 3.14 4.51 26.97
N ALA A 362 2.83 3.55 26.11
CA ALA A 362 3.62 3.30 24.91
C ALA A 362 3.08 4.12 23.74
N ILE A 363 3.96 4.84 23.04
CA ILE A 363 3.62 5.63 21.86
C ILE A 363 4.38 5.05 20.68
N ILE A 364 3.66 4.50 19.70
CA ILE A 364 4.22 3.78 18.57
C ILE A 364 4.01 4.57 17.28
N GLY A 365 5.10 5.02 16.67
CA GLY A 365 5.09 5.67 15.35
C GLY A 365 5.24 4.61 14.27
N VAL A 366 4.17 4.36 13.53
CA VAL A 366 4.09 3.35 12.48
C VAL A 366 4.23 4.01 11.11
N GLY A 367 5.08 3.41 10.27
CA GLY A 367 5.30 3.85 8.90
C GLY A 367 6.76 3.76 8.46
N ASN A 368 7.01 4.05 7.19
CA ASN A 368 8.34 4.01 6.58
C ASN A 368 9.23 5.18 7.02
N THR A 369 10.42 4.90 7.55
CA THR A 369 11.36 5.91 8.05
C THR A 369 12.32 6.51 7.02
N SER A 370 12.12 6.25 5.72
CA SER A 370 12.95 6.85 4.66
C SER A 370 13.03 8.36 4.87
N GLY A 371 14.24 8.90 5.00
CA GLY A 371 14.48 10.35 5.16
C GLY A 371 13.96 10.97 6.47
N VAL A 372 13.48 10.17 7.42
CA VAL A 372 13.01 10.61 8.74
C VAL A 372 14.02 10.16 9.81
N PRO A 373 14.91 11.04 10.29
CA PRO A 373 15.89 10.69 11.32
C PRO A 373 15.25 10.59 12.72
N GLN A 374 16.07 10.26 13.72
CA GLN A 374 15.64 10.00 15.10
C GLN A 374 16.42 10.74 16.17
#